data_AF-A0A2A5EZS9-F1
#
_entry.id   AF-A0A2A5EZS9-F1
#
_cell.length_a   1.000
_cell.length_b   1.000
_cell.length_c   1.000
_cell.angle_alpha   90.00
_cell.angle_beta   90.00
_cell.angle_gamma   90.00
#
_symmetry.space_group_name_H-M   'P 1'
#
loop_
_entity.id
_entity.type
_entity.pdbx_description
1 polymer ?
#
loop_
_entity_poly.entity_id
_entity_poly.type
_entity_poly.pdbx_seq_one_letter_code
_entity_poly.pdbx_strand_id
1 'polypeptide(L)'
;MEQLSIKNGFTGILASVGIIASVAFFTYAALQGEYGMFRLFQVQAQESRLLAELEVLSETHSRLQNRTRRLSNDYLDLDLLDEQARKVLGLARGNEIVIR
;
A
#
# COMPACT_ATOMS: atom_id res chain seq x y z
N MET A 1 -54.61 -40.76 -32.39
CA MET A 1 -53.99 -40.07 -31.25
C MET A 1 -52.47 -40.04 -31.41
N GLU A 2 -51.95 -39.49 -32.51
CA GLU A 2 -50.54 -39.67 -32.89
C GLU A 2 -49.73 -38.36 -33.02
N GLN A 3 -50.38 -37.21 -32.80
CA GLN A 3 -49.76 -35.88 -32.91
C GLN A 3 -49.20 -35.35 -31.57
N LEU A 4 -49.43 -36.04 -30.45
CA LEU A 4 -49.02 -35.58 -29.11
C LEU A 4 -47.58 -35.95 -28.73
N SER A 5 -46.94 -36.90 -29.43
CA SER A 5 -45.58 -37.36 -29.08
C SER A 5 -44.49 -36.40 -29.60
N ILE A 6 -44.66 -35.85 -30.80
CA ILE A 6 -43.65 -34.97 -31.44
C ILE A 6 -43.52 -33.64 -30.68
N LYS A 7 -44.63 -33.09 -30.16
CA LYS A 7 -44.61 -31.85 -29.36
C LYS A 7 -43.86 -32.01 -28.03
N ASN A 8 -43.97 -33.17 -27.39
CA ASN A 8 -43.33 -33.46 -26.10
C ASN A 8 -41.82 -33.74 -26.25
N GLY A 9 -41.40 -34.38 -27.34
CA GLY A 9 -39.98 -34.58 -27.65
C GLY A 9 -39.25 -33.26 -27.91
N PHE A 10 -39.85 -32.35 -28.70
CA PHE A 10 -39.25 -31.05 -28.98
C PHE A 10 -39.16 -30.15 -27.74
N THR A 11 -40.20 -30.14 -26.89
CA THR A 11 -40.15 -29.41 -25.61
C THR A 11 -39.12 -29.99 -24.64
N GLY A 12 -38.94 -31.31 -24.61
CA GLY A 12 -37.90 -31.95 -23.81
C GLY A 12 -36.48 -31.58 -24.26
N ILE A 13 -36.23 -31.54 -25.56
CA ILE A 13 -34.93 -31.11 -26.12
C ILE A 13 -34.67 -29.63 -25.80
N LEU A 14 -35.68 -28.77 -25.99
CA LEU A 14 -35.55 -27.34 -25.71
C LEU A 14 -35.26 -27.07 -24.22
N ALA A 15 -35.94 -27.79 -23.33
CA ALA A 15 -35.71 -27.70 -21.89
C ALA A 15 -34.29 -28.19 -21.51
N SER A 16 -33.84 -29.30 -22.09
CA SER A 16 -32.49 -29.84 -21.85
C SER A 16 -31.39 -28.88 -22.31
N VAL A 17 -31.54 -28.28 -23.50
CA VAL A 17 -30.62 -27.26 -24.00
C VAL A 17 -30.62 -26.02 -23.10
N GLY A 18 -31.80 -25.60 -22.63
CA GLY A 18 -31.93 -24.51 -21.68
C GLY A 18 -31.17 -24.78 -20.36
N ILE A 19 -31.32 -25.97 -19.80
CA ILE A 19 -30.62 -26.38 -18.57
C ILE A 19 -29.10 -26.38 -18.79
N ILE A 20 -28.62 -26.96 -19.89
CA ILE A 20 -27.18 -26.99 -20.22
C ILE A 20 -26.64 -25.57 -20.38
N ALA A 21 -27.37 -24.70 -21.08
CA ALA A 21 -26.98 -23.30 -21.25
C ALA A 21 -26.94 -22.54 -19.92
N SER A 22 -27.91 -22.77 -19.02
CA SER A 22 -27.90 -22.19 -17.68
C SER A 22 -26.73 -22.69 -16.84
N VAL A 23 -26.44 -23.99 -16.85
CA VAL A 23 -25.28 -24.56 -16.14
C VAL A 23 -23.97 -23.98 -16.67
N ALA A 24 -23.83 -23.88 -17.99
CA ALA A 24 -22.66 -23.27 -18.61
C ALA A 24 -22.53 -21.77 -18.25
N PHE A 25 -23.64 -21.03 -18.27
CA PHE A 25 -23.68 -19.63 -17.86
C PHE A 25 -23.30 -19.45 -16.40
N PHE A 26 -23.83 -20.27 -15.49
CA PHE A 26 -23.46 -20.20 -14.06
C PHE A 26 -22.02 -20.60 -13.82
N THR A 27 -21.51 -21.61 -14.53
CA THR A 27 -20.10 -22.00 -14.47
C THR A 27 -19.20 -20.86 -14.94
N TYR A 28 -19.55 -20.24 -16.07
CA TYR A 28 -18.85 -19.08 -16.61
C TYR A 28 -18.96 -17.86 -15.68
N ALA A 29 -20.13 -17.59 -15.10
CA ALA A 29 -20.36 -16.50 -14.16
C ALA A 29 -19.67 -16.74 -12.81
N ALA A 30 -19.44 -17.99 -12.42
CA ALA A 30 -18.62 -18.34 -11.26
C ALA A 30 -17.11 -18.17 -11.56
N LEU A 31 -16.70 -18.46 -12.80
CA LEU A 31 -15.32 -18.28 -13.29
C LEU A 31 -14.94 -16.81 -13.50
N GLN A 32 -15.83 -16.01 -14.08
CA GLN A 32 -15.68 -14.57 -14.26
C GLN A 32 -16.21 -13.76 -13.06
N GLY A 33 -16.79 -14.45 -12.08
CA GLY A 33 -17.39 -13.88 -10.89
C GLY A 33 -16.35 -13.37 -9.90
N GLU A 34 -16.52 -12.12 -9.53
CA GLU A 34 -15.72 -11.29 -8.63
C GLU A 34 -15.63 -11.77 -7.14
N TYR A 35 -15.90 -13.05 -6.84
CA TYR A 35 -16.23 -13.53 -5.48
C TYR A 35 -15.32 -14.61 -4.87
N GLY A 36 -14.34 -15.19 -5.57
CA GLY A 36 -13.57 -16.31 -5.00
C GLY A 36 -12.24 -15.93 -4.35
N MET A 37 -11.25 -15.60 -5.16
CA MET A 37 -9.84 -15.56 -4.75
C MET A 37 -9.07 -14.35 -5.30
N PHE A 38 -9.49 -13.78 -6.42
CA PHE A 38 -8.75 -12.70 -7.09
C PHE A 38 -8.73 -11.41 -6.28
N ARG A 39 -9.81 -11.11 -5.54
CA ARG A 39 -9.88 -9.94 -4.67
C ARG A 39 -8.97 -10.07 -3.44
N LEU A 40 -8.87 -11.26 -2.86
CA LEU A 40 -7.94 -11.54 -1.75
C LEU A 40 -6.49 -11.40 -2.20
N PHE A 41 -6.13 -11.89 -3.39
CA PHE A 41 -4.78 -11.70 -3.93
C PHE A 41 -4.46 -10.22 -4.20
N GLN A 42 -5.40 -9.46 -4.75
CA GLN A 42 -5.20 -8.02 -4.98
C GLN A 42 -5.08 -7.25 -3.66
N VAL A 43 -5.91 -7.57 -2.66
CA VAL A 43 -5.88 -6.92 -1.34
C VAL A 43 -4.60 -7.28 -0.58
N GLN A 44 -4.16 -8.55 -0.60
CA GLN A 44 -2.89 -8.95 0.04
C GLN A 44 -1.68 -8.32 -0.65
N ALA A 45 -1.68 -8.22 -1.99
CA ALA A 45 -0.60 -7.55 -2.71
C ALA A 45 -0.56 -6.04 -2.39
N GLN A 46 -1.72 -5.39 -2.24
CA GLN A 46 -1.80 -4.00 -1.79
C GLN A 46 -1.32 -3.86 -0.33
N GLU A 47 -1.76 -4.73 0.56
CA GLU A 47 -1.34 -4.73 1.97
C GLU A 47 0.18 -4.87 2.11
N SER A 48 0.79 -5.84 1.42
CA SER A 48 2.25 -6.03 1.45
C SER A 48 3.00 -4.79 0.90
N ARG A 49 2.48 -4.15 -0.15
CA ARG A 49 3.08 -2.93 -0.69
C ARG A 49 2.99 -1.76 0.28
N LEU A 50 1.81 -1.54 0.89
CA LEU A 50 1.61 -0.47 1.86
C LEU A 50 2.47 -0.68 3.12
N LEU A 51 2.62 -1.92 3.59
CA LEU A 51 3.48 -2.22 4.74
C LEU A 51 4.95 -1.92 4.45
N ALA A 52 5.45 -2.27 3.27
CA ALA A 52 6.82 -1.93 2.87
C ALA A 52 7.03 -0.40 2.78
N GLU A 53 6.04 0.34 2.27
CA GLU A 53 6.10 1.80 2.21
C GLU A 53 6.05 2.44 3.61
N LEU A 54 5.25 1.88 4.51
CA LEU A 54 5.18 2.31 5.90
C LEU A 54 6.52 2.07 6.61
N GLU A 55 7.15 0.93 6.41
CA GLU A 55 8.46 0.63 7.01
C GLU A 55 9.52 1.67 6.59
N VAL A 56 9.64 1.95 5.29
CA VAL A 56 10.55 2.97 4.75
C VAL A 56 10.25 4.36 5.32
N LEU A 57 8.96 4.72 5.40
CA LEU A 57 8.54 6.01 5.90
C LEU A 57 8.78 6.13 7.42
N SER A 58 8.57 5.06 8.17
CA SER A 58 8.81 4.99 9.61
C SER A 58 10.29 5.10 9.95
N GLU A 59 11.16 4.46 9.15
CA GLU A 59 12.62 4.60 9.28
C GLU A 59 13.04 6.04 8.99
N THR A 60 12.46 6.65 7.94
CA THR A 60 12.71 8.04 7.59
C THR A 60 12.24 8.99 8.69
N HIS A 61 11.05 8.76 9.25
CA HIS A 61 10.51 9.53 10.36
C HIS A 61 11.38 9.39 11.60
N SER A 62 11.83 8.18 11.96
CA SER A 62 12.75 7.95 13.09
C SER A 62 14.08 8.68 12.90
N ARG A 63 14.65 8.63 11.68
CA ARG A 63 15.87 9.35 11.35
C ARG A 63 15.71 10.87 11.44
N LEU A 64 14.60 11.40 10.93
CA LEU A 64 14.26 12.81 11.02
C LEU A 64 14.00 13.23 12.46
N GLN A 65 13.24 12.44 13.22
CA GLN A 65 12.97 12.69 14.64
C GLN A 65 14.25 12.65 15.47
N ASN A 66 15.21 11.77 15.16
CA ASN A 66 16.52 11.75 15.80
C ASN A 66 17.35 13.00 15.42
N ARG A 67 17.35 13.41 14.14
CA ARG A 67 18.00 14.67 13.73
C ARG A 67 17.36 15.88 14.42
N THR A 68 16.04 15.97 14.41
CA THR A 68 15.30 17.04 15.09
C THR A 68 15.55 16.99 16.60
N ARG A 69 15.62 15.81 17.22
CA ARG A 69 15.96 15.68 18.66
C ARG A 69 17.38 16.13 18.95
N ARG A 70 18.34 15.80 18.09
CA ARG A 70 19.74 16.28 18.19
C ARG A 70 19.89 17.77 17.87
N LEU A 71 18.91 18.37 17.20
CA LEU A 71 18.81 19.80 16.93
C LEU A 71 17.82 20.50 17.89
N SER A 72 17.15 19.75 18.77
CA SER A 72 16.11 20.24 19.69
C SER A 72 16.74 20.50 21.05
N ASN A 73 16.26 21.57 21.67
CA ASN A 73 16.98 22.33 22.67
C ASN A 73 17.27 21.63 24.02
N ASP A 74 16.80 20.41 24.24
CA ASP A 74 17.17 19.65 25.46
C ASP A 74 18.59 19.07 25.38
N TYR A 75 19.21 19.06 24.20
CA TYR A 75 20.65 18.93 23.95
C TYR A 75 21.16 20.12 23.11
N LEU A 76 20.67 21.33 23.40
CA LEU A 76 21.25 22.55 22.84
C LEU A 76 22.66 22.70 23.38
N ASP A 77 23.62 22.17 22.65
CA ASP A 77 25.03 22.40 22.92
C ASP A 77 25.29 23.89 22.64
N LEU A 78 25.23 24.70 23.70
CA LEU A 78 25.50 26.14 23.66
C LEU A 78 26.85 26.40 22.98
N ASP A 79 27.78 25.45 23.07
CA ASP A 79 29.07 25.50 22.40
C ASP A 79 28.94 25.37 20.88
N LEU A 80 28.05 24.51 20.36
CA LEU A 80 27.80 24.41 18.90
C LEU A 80 27.03 25.62 18.36
N LEU A 81 26.13 26.22 19.16
CA LEU A 81 25.45 27.46 18.81
C LEU A 81 26.45 28.62 18.79
N ASP A 82 27.37 28.69 19.77
CA ASP A 82 28.42 29.71 19.83
C ASP A 82 29.42 29.52 18.68
N GLU A 83 29.81 28.30 18.33
CA GLU A 83 30.67 28.00 17.18
C GLU A 83 30.03 28.42 15.86
N GLN A 84 28.75 28.09 15.64
CA GLN A 84 28.04 28.51 14.43
C GLN A 84 27.77 30.02 14.40
N ALA A 85 27.49 30.65 15.55
CA ALA A 85 27.38 32.10 15.66
C ALA A 85 28.73 32.78 15.37
N ARG A 86 29.84 32.24 15.87
CA ARG A 86 31.20 32.76 15.64
C ARG A 86 31.63 32.64 14.19
N LYS A 87 31.26 31.52 13.53
CA LYS A 87 31.55 31.26 12.11
C LYS A 87 30.69 32.08 11.15
N VAL A 88 29.41 32.33 11.47
CA VAL A 88 28.47 33.04 10.60
C VAL A 88 28.48 34.56 10.86
N LEU A 89 28.62 34.99 12.12
CA LEU A 89 28.57 36.40 12.51
C LEU A 89 29.95 37.03 12.71
N GLY A 90 31.05 36.26 12.62
CA GLY A 90 32.41 36.80 12.70
C GLY A 90 32.76 37.44 14.05
N LEU A 91 32.06 37.09 15.13
CA LEU A 91 32.29 37.62 16.46
C LEU A 91 33.48 36.92 17.13
N ALA A 92 34.68 37.15 16.60
CA ALA A 92 35.90 36.92 17.37
C ALA A 92 35.92 37.92 18.54
N ARG A 93 35.88 37.44 19.79
CA ARG A 93 36.37 38.27 20.91
C ARG A 93 37.85 38.52 20.65
N GLY A 94 38.21 39.78 20.44
CA GLY A 94 39.57 40.23 20.14
C GLY A 94 40.57 40.11 21.28
N ASN A 95 40.59 38.99 22.04
CA ASN A 95 41.50 38.85 23.18
C ASN A 95 41.95 37.43 23.57
N GLU A 96 41.89 36.43 22.68
CA GLU A 96 42.52 35.13 22.95
C GLU A 96 43.86 34.98 22.20
N ILE A 97 44.93 34.83 22.98
CA ILE A 97 46.31 34.64 22.53
C ILE A 97 46.50 33.15 22.21
N VAL A 98 46.74 32.84 20.94
CA VAL A 98 47.22 31.51 20.52
C VAL A 98 48.71 31.43 20.85
N ILE A 99 49.08 30.62 21.85
CA ILE A 99 50.47 30.25 22.11
C ILE A 99 50.86 29.15 21.12
N ARG A 100 52.01 29.36 20.48
CA ARG A 100 52.66 28.59 19.41
C ARG A 100 52.80 27.09 19.68
#